data_AF-A6LNE1-F1
#
_entry.id   AF-A6LNE1-F1
#
_cell.length_a   1.000
_cell.length_b   1.000
_cell.length_c   1.000
_cell.angle_alpha   90.00
_cell.angle_beta   90.00
_cell.angle_gamma   90.00
#
_symmetry.space_group_name_H-M   'P 1'
#
loop_
_entity.id
_entity.type
_entity.pdbx_description
1 polymer ?
#
loop_
_entity_poly.entity_id
_entity_poly.type
_entity_poly.pdbx_seq_one_letter_code
_entity_poly.pdbx_strand_id
1 'polypeptide(L)'
;MSDSRLKELLNTIVKKYNCKIWINKKIGKRTSFVEKAGNEYYLPPEVIYEDEEFIIFSENLNKKDDDFLKKILHEVIEYARNIEKNTKR
;
A
#
# COMPACT_ATOMS: atom_id res chain seq x y z
N MET A 1 -11.83 -12.91 -0.43
CA MET A 1 -12.49 -11.61 -0.64
C MET A 1 -11.42 -10.54 -0.53
N SER A 2 -11.30 -9.64 -1.50
CA SER A 2 -10.51 -8.40 -1.30
C SER A 2 -11.12 -7.68 -0.11
N ASP A 3 -10.33 -7.39 0.92
CA ASP A 3 -10.86 -6.70 2.09
C ASP A 3 -11.25 -5.27 1.70
N SER A 4 -12.56 -4.97 1.74
CA SER A 4 -13.15 -3.72 1.23
C SER A 4 -12.41 -2.51 1.76
N ARG A 5 -12.00 -2.56 3.03
CA ARG A 5 -11.41 -1.41 3.71
C ARG A 5 -9.98 -1.13 3.29
N LEU A 6 -9.15 -2.15 3.05
CA LEU A 6 -7.79 -1.96 2.56
C LEU A 6 -7.82 -1.29 1.18
N LYS A 7 -8.72 -1.77 0.32
CA LYS A 7 -8.94 -1.21 -1.01
C LYS A 7 -9.43 0.25 -0.94
N GLU A 8 -10.33 0.58 -0.02
CA GLU A 8 -10.80 1.95 0.22
C GLU A 8 -9.68 2.90 0.66
N LEU A 9 -8.80 2.45 1.57
CA LEU A 9 -7.66 3.24 2.01
C LEU A 9 -6.71 3.55 0.86
N LEU A 10 -6.35 2.53 0.05
CA LEU A 10 -5.54 2.73 -1.14
C LEU A 10 -6.23 3.64 -2.17
N ASN A 11 -7.53 3.48 -2.40
CA ASN A 11 -8.31 4.34 -3.30
C ASN A 11 -8.33 5.81 -2.84
N THR A 12 -8.27 6.06 -1.53
CA THR A 12 -8.20 7.43 -0.99
C THR A 12 -6.89 8.10 -1.39
N ILE A 13 -5.77 7.35 -1.37
CA ILE A 13 -4.47 7.81 -1.86
C ILE A 13 -4.55 8.08 -3.37
N VAL A 14 -5.05 7.12 -4.14
CA VAL A 14 -5.20 7.26 -5.60
C VAL A 14 -6.00 8.50 -5.98
N LYS A 15 -7.15 8.76 -5.34
CA LYS A 15 -8.00 9.92 -5.63
C LYS A 15 -7.29 11.25 -5.37
N LYS A 16 -6.44 11.30 -4.34
CA LYS A 16 -5.75 12.53 -3.95
C LYS A 16 -4.49 12.79 -4.77
N TYR A 17 -3.72 11.76 -5.08
CA TYR A 17 -2.40 11.92 -5.68
C TYR A 17 -2.34 11.48 -7.16
N ASN A 18 -3.42 10.93 -7.71
CA ASN A 18 -3.49 10.44 -9.09
C ASN A 18 -2.32 9.49 -9.44
N CYS A 19 -2.17 8.45 -8.62
CA CYS A 19 -1.06 7.50 -8.67
C CYS A 19 -1.57 6.05 -8.75
N LYS A 20 -0.66 5.12 -9.09
CA LYS A 20 -0.84 3.69 -8.78
C LYS A 20 -0.24 3.43 -7.40
N ILE A 21 -0.84 2.56 -6.61
CA ILE A 21 -0.29 2.16 -5.31
C ILE A 21 -0.61 0.69 -5.02
N TRP A 22 0.33 -0.05 -4.44
CA TRP A 22 0.08 -1.42 -4.01
C TRP A 22 0.93 -1.80 -2.81
N ILE A 23 0.38 -2.68 -2.00
CA ILE A 23 1.03 -3.25 -0.82
C ILE A 23 1.39 -4.70 -1.09
N ASN A 24 2.62 -5.06 -0.71
CA ASN A 24 3.08 -6.43 -0.66
C ASN A 24 3.55 -6.77 0.76
N LYS A 25 3.42 -8.05 1.11
CA LYS A 25 3.99 -8.63 2.32
C LYS A 25 5.34 -9.26 2.02
N LYS A 26 6.33 -9.07 2.90
CA LYS A 26 7.64 -9.70 2.82
C LYS A 26 7.56 -11.15 3.30
N ILE A 27 8.16 -12.05 2.53
CA ILE A 27 8.30 -13.47 2.83
C ILE A 27 9.75 -13.87 2.52
N GLY A 28 10.62 -13.75 3.52
CA GLY A 28 12.06 -13.89 3.35
C GLY A 28 12.59 -12.85 2.35
N LYS A 29 13.20 -13.31 1.24
CA LYS A 29 13.70 -12.45 0.16
C LYS A 29 12.65 -12.12 -0.91
N ARG A 30 11.43 -12.65 -0.80
CA ARG A 30 10.35 -12.47 -1.76
C ARG A 30 9.29 -11.54 -1.21
N THR A 31 8.47 -11.00 -2.09
CA THR A 31 7.27 -10.25 -1.69
C THR A 31 6.02 -10.94 -2.25
N SER A 32 4.98 -11.07 -1.44
CA SER A 32 3.67 -11.55 -1.85
C SER A 32 2.72 -10.38 -2.02
N PHE A 33 2.01 -10.35 -3.14
CA PHE A 33 1.00 -9.35 -3.41
C PHE A 33 -0.14 -9.42 -2.37
N VAL A 34 -0.59 -8.26 -1.88
CA VAL A 34 -1.74 -8.14 -0.97
C VAL A 34 -2.90 -7.44 -1.68
N GLU A 35 -2.73 -6.17 -2.08
CA GLU A 35 -3.78 -5.38 -2.73
C GLU A 35 -3.18 -4.20 -3.51
N LYS A 36 -3.89 -3.70 -4.54
CA LYS A 36 -3.49 -2.53 -5.35
C LYS A 36 -4.64 -1.57 -5.60
N ALA A 37 -4.36 -0.32 -5.92
CA ALA A 37 -5.35 0.62 -6.44
C ALA A 37 -4.71 1.58 -7.47
N GLY A 38 -5.56 2.18 -8.30
CA GLY A 38 -5.14 3.16 -9.31
C GLY A 38 -4.84 2.55 -10.67
N ASN A 39 -4.57 3.45 -11.62
CA ASN A 39 -4.29 3.12 -13.02
C ASN A 39 -2.79 2.85 -13.22
N GLU A 40 -2.44 2.15 -14.30
CA GLU A 40 -1.04 1.94 -14.70
C GLU A 40 -0.48 3.22 -15.34
N TYR A 41 0.72 3.63 -14.95
CA TYR A 41 1.38 4.80 -15.53
C TYR A 41 2.61 4.43 -16.38
N TYR A 42 2.99 3.14 -16.42
CA TYR A 42 4.22 2.66 -17.09
C TYR A 42 5.49 3.38 -16.62
N LEU A 43 5.45 3.91 -15.39
CA LEU A 43 6.59 4.49 -14.71
C LEU A 43 7.26 3.45 -13.82
N PRO A 44 8.58 3.55 -13.57
CA PRO A 44 9.23 2.67 -12.62
C PRO A 44 8.56 2.74 -11.24
N PRO A 45 8.31 1.59 -10.59
CA PRO A 45 7.74 1.56 -9.25
C PRO A 45 8.73 2.15 -8.24
N GLU A 46 8.21 2.96 -7.33
CA GLU A 46 8.98 3.56 -6.23
C GLU A 46 8.53 2.99 -4.90
N VAL A 47 9.47 2.71 -4.00
CA VAL A 47 9.17 2.32 -2.62
C VAL A 47 8.81 3.57 -1.83
N ILE A 48 7.59 3.62 -1.29
CA ILE A 48 7.09 4.76 -0.50
C ILE A 48 6.94 4.43 0.97
N TYR A 49 6.99 3.15 1.32
CA TYR A 49 7.06 2.65 2.69
C TYR A 49 7.67 1.26 2.69
N GLU A 50 8.51 0.96 3.68
CA GLU A 50 9.09 -0.35 3.88
C GLU A 50 9.38 -0.59 5.36
N ASP A 51 8.93 -1.72 5.89
CA ASP A 51 9.32 -2.23 7.21
C ASP A 51 9.70 -3.72 7.13
N GLU A 52 9.80 -4.41 8.27
CA GLU A 52 10.17 -5.84 8.31
C GLU A 52 9.14 -6.78 7.67
N GLU A 53 7.85 -6.41 7.68
CA GLU A 53 6.73 -7.26 7.25
C GLU A 53 6.12 -6.84 5.91
N PHE A 54 6.14 -5.54 5.58
CA PHE A 54 5.43 -4.98 4.44
C PHE A 54 6.27 -3.99 3.65
N ILE A 55 5.91 -3.86 2.38
CA ILE A 55 6.47 -2.88 1.45
C ILE A 55 5.33 -2.31 0.61
N ILE A 56 5.30 -0.99 0.45
CA ILE A 56 4.33 -0.29 -0.37
C ILE A 56 5.05 0.39 -1.52
N PHE A 57 4.56 0.14 -2.71
CA PHE A 57 5.05 0.70 -3.94
C PHE A 57 4.05 1.68 -4.54
N SER A 58 4.55 2.64 -5.33
CA SER A 58 3.71 3.56 -6.09
C SER A 58 4.31 3.91 -7.45
N GLU A 59 3.46 4.28 -8.39
CA GLU A 59 3.83 4.94 -9.66
C GLU A 59 3.13 6.31 -9.73
N ASN A 60 3.81 7.32 -10.30
CA ASN A 60 3.27 8.67 -10.51
C ASN A 60 2.90 9.42 -9.20
N LEU A 61 3.66 9.19 -8.12
CA LEU A 61 3.43 9.88 -6.84
C LEU A 61 4.26 11.16 -6.73
N ASN A 62 3.61 12.30 -6.96
CA ASN A 62 4.29 13.60 -7.04
C ASN A 62 4.64 14.25 -5.68
N LYS A 63 4.03 13.82 -4.57
CA LYS A 63 4.20 14.45 -3.25
C LYS A 63 4.45 13.40 -2.15
N LYS A 64 5.71 13.02 -1.98
CA LYS A 64 6.13 11.98 -1.01
C LYS A 64 6.22 12.48 0.44
N ASP A 65 6.55 13.75 0.64
CA ASP A 65 6.73 14.35 1.97
C ASP A 65 5.44 14.88 2.62
N ASP A 66 4.28 14.56 2.05
CA ASP A 66 2.99 15.03 2.51
C ASP A 66 2.53 14.31 3.78
N ASP A 67 2.18 15.06 4.83
CA ASP A 67 1.80 14.50 6.14
C ASP A 67 0.53 13.65 6.08
N PHE A 68 -0.41 13.98 5.18
CA PHE A 68 -1.58 13.14 4.99
C PHE A 68 -1.19 11.79 4.39
N LEU A 69 -0.26 11.78 3.42
CA LEU A 69 0.25 10.53 2.84
C LEU A 69 0.89 9.65 3.93
N LYS A 70 1.75 10.22 4.78
CA LYS A 70 2.37 9.48 5.89
C LYS A 70 1.31 8.88 6.82
N LYS A 71 0.31 9.68 7.21
CA LYS A 71 -0.77 9.24 8.09
C LYS A 71 -1.57 8.08 7.49
N ILE A 72 -1.99 8.19 6.23
CA ILE A 72 -2.80 7.15 5.60
C ILE A 72 -1.99 5.88 5.30
N LEU A 73 -0.69 6.00 5.01
CA LEU A 73 0.19 4.83 4.87
C LEU A 73 0.29 4.06 6.20
N HIS A 74 0.40 4.76 7.33
CA HIS A 74 0.33 4.12 8.65
C HIS A 74 -0.99 3.38 8.86
N GLU A 75 -2.13 3.97 8.51
CA GLU A 75 -3.45 3.30 8.60
C GLU A 75 -3.53 2.05 7.72
N VAL A 76 -2.99 2.10 6.49
CA VAL A 76 -2.91 0.96 5.56
C VAL A 76 -2.12 -0.20 6.18
N ILE A 77 -0.96 0.08 6.78
CA ILE A 77 -0.09 -0.94 7.36
C ILE A 77 -0.71 -1.57 8.60
N GLU A 78 -1.26 -0.77 9.51
CA GLU A 78 -1.95 -1.28 10.70
C GLU A 78 -3.13 -2.17 10.32
N TYR A 79 -3.88 -1.77 9.30
CA TYR A 79 -4.98 -2.58 8.80
C TYR A 79 -4.51 -3.91 8.21
N ALA A 80 -3.48 -3.89 7.36
CA ALA A 80 -2.90 -5.10 6.75
C ALA A 80 -2.37 -6.08 7.82
N ARG A 81 -1.70 -5.57 8.87
CA ARG A 81 -1.23 -6.37 10.01
C ARG A 81 -2.37 -7.06 10.76
N ASN A 82 -3.49 -6.35 10.96
CA ASN A 82 -4.64 -6.90 11.69
C ASN A 82 -5.34 -8.02 10.92
N ILE A 83 -5.47 -7.91 9.59
CA ILE A 83 -6.00 -8.99 8.73
C ILE A 83 -5.13 -10.24 8.84
N GLU A 84 -3.81 -10.07 8.78
CA GLU A 84 -2.84 -11.17 8.89
C GLU A 84 -2.91 -11.90 10.23
N LYS A 85 -3.01 -11.17 11.33
CA LYS A 85 -3.18 -11.76 12.67
C LYS A 85 -4.47 -12.56 12.80
N ASN A 86 -5.56 -12.07 12.20
CA ASN A 86 -6.86 -12.74 12.24
C ASN A 86 -6.93 -13.98 11.33
N THR A 87 -6.14 -14.01 10.24
CA THR A 87 -6.10 -15.15 9.30
C THR A 87 -5.25 -16.32 9.81
N LYS A 88 -4.32 -16.05 10.74
CA LYS A 88 -3.45 -17.07 11.37
C LYS A 88 -4.05 -17.72 12.63
N ARG A 89 -5.22 -17.27 13.09
CA ARG A 89 -5.98 -17.86 14.21
C ARG A 89 -7.00 -18.86 13.69
#